data_AF-A0A0Q6T0D5-F1
#
_entry.id   AF-A0A0Q6T0D5-F1
#
_cell.length_a   1.000
_cell.length_b   1.000
_cell.length_c   1.000
_cell.angle_alpha   90.00
_cell.angle_beta   90.00
_cell.angle_gamma   90.00
#
_symmetry.space_group_name_H-M   'P 1'
#
loop_
_entity.id
_entity.type
_entity.pdbx_description
1 polymer ?
#
loop_
_entity_poly.entity_id
_entity_poly.type
_entity_poly.pdbx_seq_one_letter_code
_entity_poly.pdbx_strand_id
1 'polypeptide(L)'
;MPREPQLARIQAVIQVRMHSNLLSALKPVLPDEEARQTVHLISALIDGLWLRLGLHSGGILRDEALALMRDFIDRRLPAETHGSHD
;
A
#
# COMPACT_ATOMS: atom_id res chain seq x y z
N MET A 1 -3.32 -14.13 -13.40
CA MET A 1 -4.06 -13.04 -14.08
C MET A 1 -5.42 -13.56 -14.51
N PRO A 2 -6.52 -12.82 -14.26
CA PRO A 2 -7.86 -13.26 -14.64
C PRO A 2 -7.93 -13.49 -16.15
N ARG A 3 -8.47 -14.64 -16.58
CA ARG A 3 -8.67 -14.93 -18.01
C ARG A 3 -9.95 -14.30 -18.57
N GLU A 4 -10.83 -13.81 -17.69
CA GLU A 4 -12.10 -13.18 -18.04
C GLU A 4 -11.93 -11.66 -18.22
N PRO A 5 -12.21 -11.08 -19.40
CA PRO A 5 -12.01 -9.65 -19.68
C PRO A 5 -12.75 -8.70 -18.73
N GLN A 6 -13.93 -9.08 -18.25
CA GLN A 6 -14.71 -8.25 -17.32
C GLN A 6 -14.01 -8.12 -15.96
N LEU A 7 -13.44 -9.21 -15.45
CA LEU A 7 -12.68 -9.21 -14.19
C LEU A 7 -11.38 -8.41 -14.34
N ALA A 8 -10.71 -8.52 -15.49
CA ALA A 8 -9.51 -7.72 -15.77
C ALA A 8 -9.82 -6.21 -15.76
N ARG A 9 -10.96 -5.79 -16.32
CA ARG A 9 -11.40 -4.38 -16.28
C ARG A 9 -11.68 -3.91 -14.85
N ILE A 10 -12.35 -4.71 -14.04
CA ILE A 10 -12.61 -4.37 -12.63
C ILE A 10 -11.29 -4.25 -11.87
N GLN A 11 -10.37 -5.18 -12.07
CA GLN A 11 -9.06 -5.16 -11.40
C GLN A 11 -8.23 -3.93 -11.79
N ALA A 12 -8.26 -3.53 -13.07
CA ALA A 12 -7.60 -2.30 -13.52
C ALA A 12 -8.20 -1.05 -12.84
N VAL A 13 -9.53 -0.95 -12.73
CA VAL A 13 -10.20 0.16 -12.03
C VAL A 13 -9.82 0.19 -10.54
N ILE A 14 -9.76 -0.97 -9.89
CA ILE A 14 -9.34 -1.07 -8.48
C ILE A 14 -7.90 -0.60 -8.30
N GLN A 15 -6.98 -1.04 -9.16
CA GLN A 15 -5.57 -0.63 -9.10
C GLN A 15 -5.39 0.87 -9.30
N VAL A 16 -6.08 1.46 -10.29
CA VAL A 16 -6.02 2.90 -10.53
C VAL A 16 -6.57 3.70 -9.35
N ARG A 17 -7.70 3.28 -8.77
CA ARG A 17 -8.28 3.93 -7.58
C ARG A 17 -7.36 3.82 -6.38
N MET A 18 -6.79 2.64 -6.12
CA MET A 18 -5.83 2.42 -5.04
C MET A 18 -4.63 3.35 -5.19
N HIS A 19 -4.03 3.40 -6.37
CA HIS A 19 -2.90 4.29 -6.65
C HIS A 19 -3.27 5.77 -6.40
N SER A 20 -4.40 6.24 -6.93
CA SER A 20 -4.86 7.63 -6.74
C SER A 20 -5.07 7.98 -5.27
N ASN A 21 -5.74 7.10 -4.52
CA ASN A 21 -6.03 7.32 -3.10
C ASN A 21 -4.74 7.36 -2.26
N LEU A 22 -3.83 6.41 -2.49
CA LEU A 22 -2.54 6.38 -1.78
C LEU A 22 -1.70 7.61 -2.11
N LEU A 23 -1.62 8.00 -3.38
CA LEU A 23 -0.87 9.18 -3.78
C LEU A 23 -1.44 10.45 -3.16
N SER A 24 -2.76 10.59 -3.15
CA SER A 24 -3.44 11.73 -2.51
C SER A 24 -3.15 11.81 -1.01
N ALA A 25 -3.03 10.67 -0.34
CA ALA A 25 -2.74 10.62 1.10
C ALA A 25 -1.26 10.92 1.42
N LEU A 26 -0.34 10.57 0.52
CA LEU A 26 1.11 10.72 0.75
C LEU A 26 1.67 12.07 0.31
N LYS A 27 1.08 12.71 -0.71
CA LYS A 27 1.52 14.02 -1.20
C LYS A 27 1.65 15.13 -0.14
N PRO A 28 0.79 15.21 0.90
CA PRO A 28 0.94 16.23 1.95
C PRO A 28 2.13 16.02 2.87
N VAL A 29 2.70 14.80 2.92
CA VAL A 29 3.71 14.41 3.93
C VAL A 29 5.03 13.95 3.32
N LEU A 30 5.10 13.81 1.99
CA LEU A 30 6.31 13.40 1.27
C LEU A 30 6.54 14.25 0.02
N PRO A 31 7.80 14.47 -0.40
CA PRO A 31 8.11 14.99 -1.71
C PRO A 31 7.42 14.16 -2.81
N ASP A 32 7.00 14.82 -3.89
CA ASP A 32 6.15 14.22 -4.94
C ASP A 32 6.75 12.94 -5.56
N GLU A 33 8.08 12.88 -5.71
CA GLU A 33 8.77 11.69 -6.21
C GLU A 33 8.80 10.54 -5.19
N GLU A 34 9.09 10.85 -3.93
CA GLU A 34 9.05 9.88 -2.84
C GLU A 34 7.63 9.35 -2.58
N ALA A 35 6.62 10.21 -2.73
CA ALA A 35 5.21 9.83 -2.64
C ALA A 35 4.87 8.80 -3.73
N ARG A 36 5.22 9.08 -4.99
CA ARG A 36 5.02 8.12 -6.10
C ARG A 36 5.73 6.80 -5.85
N GLN A 37 7.00 6.84 -5.45
CA GLN A 37 7.75 5.63 -5.15
C GLN A 37 7.10 4.83 -4.01
N THR A 38 6.65 5.52 -2.97
CA THR A 38 5.99 4.89 -1.81
C THR A 38 4.66 4.26 -2.18
N VAL A 39 3.86 4.86 -3.08
CA VAL A 39 2.64 4.24 -3.62
C VAL A 39 2.93 2.91 -4.30
N HIS A 40 3.97 2.85 -5.15
CA HIS A 40 4.36 1.60 -5.83
C HIS A 40 4.75 0.52 -4.83
N LEU A 41 5.50 0.89 -3.79
CA LEU A 41 5.94 -0.04 -2.75
C LEU A 41 4.78 -0.57 -1.90
N ILE A 42 3.86 0.30 -1.47
CA ILE A 42 2.65 -0.11 -0.74
C ILE A 42 1.81 -1.06 -1.61
N SER A 43 1.64 -0.74 -2.89
CA SER A 43 0.88 -1.57 -3.83
C SER A 43 1.50 -2.96 -3.98
N ALA A 44 2.83 -3.04 -4.15
CA ALA A 44 3.55 -4.31 -4.22
C ALA A 44 3.46 -5.12 -2.92
N LEU A 45 3.44 -4.44 -1.76
CA LEU A 45 3.29 -5.10 -0.47
C LEU A 45 1.90 -5.71 -0.31
N ILE A 46 0.84 -4.99 -0.71
CA ILE A 46 -0.55 -5.49 -0.76
C ILE A 46 -0.63 -6.75 -1.63
N ASP A 47 -0.12 -6.67 -2.87
CA ASP A 47 -0.17 -7.78 -3.81
C ASP A 47 0.59 -9.01 -3.27
N GLY A 48 1.75 -8.81 -2.66
CA GLY A 48 2.54 -9.88 -2.06
C GLY A 48 1.87 -10.53 -0.85
N LEU A 49 1.20 -9.75 0.00
CA LEU A 49 0.41 -10.27 1.13
C LEU A 49 -0.79 -11.07 0.63
N TRP A 50 -1.53 -10.55 -0.36
CA TRP A 50 -2.67 -11.22 -0.96
C TRP A 50 -2.28 -12.55 -1.62
N LEU A 51 -1.17 -12.57 -2.37
CA LEU A 51 -0.65 -13.77 -3.00
C LEU A 51 -0.27 -14.84 -1.97
N ARG A 52 0.41 -14.44 -0.88
CA ARG A 52 0.78 -15.37 0.20
C ARG A 52 -0.43 -15.97 0.92
N LEU A 53 -1.47 -15.17 1.16
CA LEU A 53 -2.73 -15.64 1.74
C LEU A 53 -3.46 -16.62 0.81
N GLY A 54 -3.46 -16.37 -0.50
CA GLY A 54 -4.12 -17.22 -1.48
C GLY A 54 -3.42 -18.56 -1.74
N LEU A 55 -2.11 -18.64 -1.50
CA LEU A 55 -1.31 -19.84 -1.81
C LEU A 55 -1.04 -20.76 -0.61
N HIS A 56 -1.19 -20.30 0.63
CA HIS A 56 -0.90 -21.11 1.83
C HIS A 56 -1.98 -20.95 2.90
N SER A 57 -2.60 -22.06 3.32
CA SER A 57 -3.61 -22.11 4.39
C SER A 57 -3.06 -21.78 5.80
N GLY A 58 -1.75 -21.58 5.93
CA GLY A 58 -1.06 -21.11 7.14
C GLY A 58 -0.15 -19.90 6.87
N GLY A 59 -0.52 -19.06 5.90
CA GLY A 59 0.21 -17.85 5.56
C GLY A 59 0.24 -16.79 6.69
N ILE A 60 0.77 -15.61 6.36
CA ILE A 60 0.86 -14.47 7.28
C ILE A 60 -0.51 -14.19 7.92
N LEU A 61 -0.58 -14.17 9.24
CA LEU A 61 -1.82 -13.86 9.95
C LEU A 61 -2.21 -12.40 9.69
N ARG A 62 -3.51 -12.09 9.75
CA ARG A 62 -4.02 -10.73 9.50
C ARG A 62 -3.27 -9.67 10.32
N ASP A 63 -3.04 -9.93 11.60
CA ASP A 63 -2.42 -8.97 12.50
C ASP A 63 -0.92 -8.80 12.19
N GLU A 64 -0.24 -9.87 11.77
CA GLU A 64 1.14 -9.82 11.29
C GLU A 64 1.25 -9.02 9.98
N ALA A 65 0.32 -9.22 9.04
CA ALA A 65 0.25 -8.44 7.81
C ALA A 65 0.06 -6.95 8.07
N LEU A 66 -0.82 -6.61 9.02
CA LEU A 66 -1.05 -5.22 9.45
C LEU A 66 0.19 -4.63 10.12
N ALA A 67 0.86 -5.38 11.00
CA ALA A 67 2.10 -4.94 11.65
C ALA A 67 3.19 -4.65 10.61
N LEU A 68 3.42 -5.55 9.65
CA LEU A 68 4.40 -5.36 8.57
C LEU A 68 4.09 -4.13 7.72
N MET A 69 2.82 -3.90 7.39
CA MET A 69 2.40 -2.70 6.67
C MET A 69 2.64 -1.44 7.48
N ARG A 70 2.30 -1.46 8.78
CA ARG A 70 2.45 -0.31 9.66
C ARG A 70 3.92 0.08 9.81
N ASP A 71 4.77 -0.89 10.13
CA ASP A 71 6.22 -0.72 10.23
C ASP A 71 6.82 -0.18 8.94
N PHE A 72 6.37 -0.69 7.78
CA PHE A 72 6.83 -0.20 6.50
C PHE A 72 6.47 1.29 6.30
N ILE A 73 5.21 1.66 6.54
CA ILE A 73 4.76 3.04 6.36
C ILE A 73 5.47 3.97 7.35
N ASP A 74 5.61 3.58 8.62
CA ASP A 74 6.26 4.40 9.65
C ASP A 74 7.72 4.69 9.35
N ARG A 75 8.43 3.75 8.72
CA ARG A 75 9.81 3.97 8.27
C ARG A 75 9.92 4.83 7.01
N ARG A 76 8.82 5.04 6.28
CA ARG A 76 8.76 5.85 5.07
C ARG A 76 8.26 7.25 5.31
N LEU A 77 7.44 7.45 6.32
CA LEU A 77 7.00 8.77 6.70
C LEU A 77 8.13 9.50 7.43
N PRO A 78 8.22 10.83 7.28
CA PRO A 78 9.11 11.62 8.12
C PRO A 78 8.77 11.37 9.59
N ALA A 79 9.77 11.40 10.46
CA ALA A 79 9.50 11.43 11.90
C ALA A 79 8.53 12.58 12.18
N GLU A 80 7.47 12.33 12.96
CA GLU A 80 6.55 13.35 13.43
C GLU A 80 7.36 14.50 14.01
N THR A 81 7.55 15.59 13.26
CA THR A 81 7.96 16.85 13.85
C THR A 81 6.78 17.27 14.69
N HIS A 82 6.81 16.86 15.96
CA HIS A 82 5.95 17.43 17.00
C HIS A 82 6.28 18.92 17.00
N GLY A 83 5.54 19.67 16.20
CA GLY A 83 5.56 21.12 16.25
C GLY A 83 5.21 21.48 17.68
N SER A 84 6.21 22.02 18.39
CA SER A 84 6.02 22.67 19.67
C SER A 84 4.90 23.70 19.47
N HIS A 85 3.73 23.39 20.01
CA HIS A 85 2.76 24.43 20.35
C HIS A 85 3.36 25.17 21.54
N ASP A 86 4.09 26.24 21.26
CA ASP A 86 4.44 27.30 22.21
C ASP A 86 4.27 28.65 21.50
#